data_AF-A0A7Y5KWZ5-F1
#
_entry.id   AF-A0A7Y5KWZ5-F1
#
_cell.length_a   1.000
_cell.length_b   1.000
_cell.length_c   1.000
_cell.angle_alpha   90.00
_cell.angle_beta   90.00
_cell.angle_gamma   90.00
#
_symmetry.space_group_name_H-M   'P 1'
#
loop_
_entity.id
_entity.type
_entity.pdbx_description
1 polymer ?
#
loop_
_entity_poly.entity_id
_entity_poly.type
_entity_poly.pdbx_seq_one_letter_code
_entity_poly.pdbx_strand_id
1 'polypeptide(L)'
;MPVSSRLSSVSLVATLGLVSQLSLTACGGAPDVVASDPTVAQAEGKNEADMCKNAYDRENPFIVEWPGTEKVALESMAKRGIVMVRYKGCKLQVLHRCEVEGSYAFDPVTVHRDSLEIKDDKDLFSKLPLGATALKGELASGKMLKLDYVLVGQQLASGEPANMTGDCEGATHYVRTISLGAYDMQTASQASSGADINAGIVEAGGHSKSSRNRLKNSGDVSNCAGKTDIDEKNIRSYGCTAPVQLGLAPWGNDAGGDETAASAD
;
A
#
# COMPACT_ATOMS: atom_id res chain seq x y z
N MET A 1 -47.92 23.18 -29.31
CA MET A 1 -48.89 24.15 -29.87
C MET A 1 -50.30 23.70 -29.46
N PRO A 2 -51.22 24.61 -29.08
CA PRO A 2 -51.03 25.81 -28.24
C PRO A 2 -50.65 25.40 -26.79
N VAL A 3 -51.33 25.65 -25.64
CA VAL A 3 -52.56 26.39 -25.24
C VAL A 3 -52.42 26.91 -23.78
N SER A 4 -53.16 27.96 -23.43
CA SER A 4 -53.34 28.57 -22.08
C SER A 4 -54.00 27.65 -21.03
N SER A 5 -53.61 27.62 -19.74
CA SER A 5 -53.52 28.66 -18.66
C SER A 5 -54.82 28.89 -17.88
N ARG A 6 -54.71 28.92 -16.53
CA ARG A 6 -55.65 29.61 -15.62
C ARG A 6 -54.91 30.23 -14.43
N LEU A 7 -55.38 31.40 -13.98
CA LEU A 7 -54.90 32.12 -12.80
C LEU A 7 -55.91 31.99 -11.65
N SER A 8 -55.42 32.11 -10.42
CA SER A 8 -56.14 32.64 -9.24
C SER A 8 -55.10 33.38 -8.39
N SER A 9 -55.21 34.69 -8.15
CA SER A 9 -56.14 35.33 -7.20
C SER A 9 -55.72 35.04 -5.75
N VAL A 10 -54.78 35.80 -5.20
CA VAL A 10 -54.99 37.10 -4.50
C VAL A 10 -55.62 36.93 -3.12
N SER A 11 -54.92 37.42 -2.10
CA SER A 11 -55.52 37.93 -0.86
C SER A 11 -54.62 39.03 -0.31
N LEU A 12 -55.24 40.17 0.01
CA LEU A 12 -54.58 41.38 0.49
C LEU A 12 -54.90 41.52 1.98
N VAL A 13 -53.89 41.63 2.84
CA VAL A 13 -54.07 42.07 4.23
C VAL A 13 -53.03 43.14 4.54
N ALA A 14 -53.50 44.33 4.89
CA ALA A 14 -52.67 45.45 5.29
C ALA A 14 -53.11 45.92 6.68
N THR A 15 -52.16 46.03 7.60
CA THR A 15 -52.35 46.61 8.93
C THR A 15 -51.20 47.55 9.22
N LEU A 16 -51.51 48.80 9.58
CA LEU A 16 -50.52 49.83 9.84
C LEU A 16 -49.93 49.70 11.24
N GLY A 17 -48.60 49.83 11.31
CA GLY A 17 -47.95 50.81 12.18
C GLY A 17 -47.88 50.55 13.69
N LEU A 18 -46.65 50.46 14.18
CA LEU A 18 -46.21 51.39 15.22
C LEU A 18 -44.75 51.77 15.01
N VAL A 19 -44.41 53.04 15.25
CA VAL A 19 -43.02 53.52 15.19
C VAL A 19 -42.41 53.41 16.59
N SER A 20 -41.26 52.75 16.69
CA SER A 20 -40.38 52.86 17.86
C SER A 20 -38.93 52.93 17.38
N GLN A 21 -38.25 54.02 17.70
CA GLN A 21 -36.81 54.18 17.48
C GLN A 21 -36.08 53.67 18.72
N LEU A 22 -35.06 52.81 18.56
CA LEU A 22 -33.88 52.80 19.45
C LEU A 22 -32.70 52.01 18.85
N SER A 23 -31.50 52.38 19.28
CA SER A 23 -30.27 51.56 19.26
C SER A 23 -29.71 51.07 17.90
N LEU A 24 -28.84 51.88 17.31
CA LEU A 24 -27.79 51.42 16.39
C LEU A 24 -26.69 50.67 17.17
N THR A 25 -26.88 49.37 17.43
CA THR A 25 -25.79 48.48 17.88
C THR A 25 -25.20 47.74 16.69
N ALA A 26 -24.05 48.22 16.21
CA ALA A 26 -23.30 47.58 15.13
C ALA A 26 -22.60 46.30 15.62
N CYS A 27 -23.33 45.19 15.70
CA CYS A 27 -22.70 43.87 15.69
C CYS A 27 -22.05 43.67 14.32
N GLY A 28 -20.72 43.68 14.28
CA GLY A 28 -19.98 43.35 13.06
C GLY A 28 -20.32 41.93 12.62
N GLY A 29 -20.69 41.76 11.36
CA GLY A 29 -20.89 40.44 10.79
C GLY A 29 -19.56 39.69 10.80
N ALA A 30 -19.44 38.68 11.66
CA ALA A 30 -18.45 37.64 11.44
C ALA A 30 -18.75 37.02 10.06
N PRO A 31 -17.74 36.78 9.21
CA PRO A 31 -17.97 35.99 8.01
C PRO A 31 -18.49 34.62 8.45
N ASP A 32 -19.52 34.13 7.76
CA ASP A 32 -20.04 32.79 7.97
C ASP A 32 -18.99 31.79 7.46
N VAL A 33 -18.03 31.48 8.34
CA VAL A 33 -17.03 30.44 8.14
C VAL A 33 -17.77 29.11 8.18
N VAL A 34 -18.26 28.73 7.00
CA VAL A 34 -18.69 27.37 6.68
C VAL A 34 -17.59 26.44 7.16
N ALA A 35 -17.81 25.85 8.34
CA ALA A 35 -16.94 24.84 8.89
C ALA A 35 -17.00 23.69 7.89
N SER A 36 -15.92 23.52 7.12
CA SER A 36 -15.83 22.45 6.14
C SER A 36 -16.00 21.14 6.91
N ASP A 37 -17.08 20.39 6.61
CA ASP A 37 -17.36 19.12 7.26
C ASP A 37 -16.07 18.28 7.24
N PRO A 38 -15.55 17.86 8.41
CA PRO A 38 -14.25 17.22 8.47
C PRO A 38 -14.33 15.93 7.67
N THR A 39 -13.61 15.90 6.55
CA THR A 39 -13.55 14.73 5.67
C THR A 39 -13.07 13.54 6.49
N VAL A 40 -13.50 12.31 6.20
CA VAL A 40 -13.26 11.13 7.05
C VAL A 40 -11.78 11.00 7.50
N ALA A 41 -10.83 11.37 6.63
CA ALA A 41 -9.40 11.46 6.91
C ALA A 41 -8.99 12.33 8.13
N GLN A 42 -9.81 13.29 8.55
CA GLN A 42 -9.61 14.11 9.75
C GLN A 42 -10.28 13.50 11.00
N ALA A 43 -11.34 12.69 10.83
CA ALA A 43 -12.03 12.04 11.94
C ALA A 43 -11.26 10.82 12.49
N GLU A 44 -10.44 10.15 11.67
CA GLU A 44 -9.72 8.94 12.07
C GLU A 44 -8.43 9.19 12.89
N GLY A 45 -7.97 10.45 12.97
CA GLY A 45 -7.05 10.93 14.01
C GLY A 45 -5.65 10.29 14.09
N LYS A 46 -5.28 9.44 13.12
CA LYS A 46 -4.00 8.71 13.10
C LYS A 46 -3.15 9.18 11.94
N ASN A 47 -1.96 9.69 12.26
CA ASN A 47 -0.93 9.99 11.29
C ASN A 47 -0.53 8.69 10.57
N GLU A 48 -0.41 8.69 9.24
CA GLU A 48 -0.01 7.51 8.46
C GLU A 48 1.33 6.94 8.97
N ALA A 49 2.24 7.83 9.40
CA ALA A 49 3.51 7.44 10.01
C ALA A 49 3.36 6.61 11.29
N ASP A 50 2.32 6.86 12.11
CA ASP A 50 2.06 6.10 13.34
C ASP A 50 1.36 4.76 13.06
N MET A 51 0.62 4.66 11.97
CA MET A 51 0.10 3.37 11.50
C MET A 51 1.26 2.47 11.00
N CYS A 52 2.21 3.03 10.25
CA CYS A 52 3.40 2.31 9.76
C CYS A 52 4.42 1.92 10.85
N LYS A 53 4.42 2.58 12.03
CA LYS A 53 5.16 2.09 13.21
C LYS A 53 4.65 0.72 13.69
N ASN A 54 3.37 0.43 13.43
CA ASN A 54 2.67 -0.78 13.85
C ASN A 54 2.41 -1.76 12.69
N ALA A 55 3.22 -1.70 11.62
CA ALA A 55 3.22 -2.72 10.57
C ALA A 55 3.76 -4.05 11.14
N TYR A 56 3.13 -5.18 10.79
CA TYR A 56 3.40 -6.47 11.44
C TYR A 56 4.84 -6.96 11.31
N ASP A 57 5.45 -6.70 10.15
CA ASP A 57 6.85 -7.00 9.92
C ASP A 57 7.52 -5.81 9.21
N ARG A 58 8.39 -5.11 9.94
CA ARG A 58 9.17 -3.99 9.41
C ARG A 58 10.55 -4.43 8.92
N GLU A 59 11.04 -5.59 9.31
CA GLU A 59 12.31 -6.12 8.82
C GLU A 59 12.08 -6.87 7.51
N ASN A 60 10.94 -7.54 7.35
CA ASN A 60 10.59 -8.28 6.13
C ASN A 60 9.38 -7.70 5.38
N PRO A 61 9.42 -6.43 4.90
CA PRO A 61 8.29 -5.82 4.23
C PRO A 61 8.04 -6.45 2.85
N PHE A 62 6.77 -6.66 2.53
CA PHE A 62 6.34 -6.85 1.14
C PHE A 62 6.67 -5.63 0.30
N ILE A 63 6.97 -5.86 -0.98
CA ILE A 63 7.20 -4.82 -1.99
C ILE A 63 6.31 -5.02 -3.23
N VAL A 64 5.33 -5.92 -3.18
CA VAL A 64 4.38 -6.18 -4.28
C VAL A 64 3.66 -4.92 -4.75
N GLU A 65 3.43 -3.97 -3.85
CA GLU A 65 2.78 -2.69 -4.09
C GLU A 65 3.70 -1.62 -4.71
N TRP A 66 5.03 -1.77 -4.65
CA TRP A 66 5.99 -0.82 -5.24
C TRP A 66 5.75 -0.57 -6.73
N PRO A 67 6.01 0.67 -7.22
CA PRO A 67 6.12 0.96 -8.66
C PRO A 67 7.13 0.05 -9.37
N GLY A 68 6.91 -0.18 -10.66
CA GLY A 68 7.85 -0.98 -11.48
C GLY A 68 9.26 -0.36 -11.56
N THR A 69 9.38 0.96 -11.47
CA THR A 69 10.66 1.69 -11.44
C THR A 69 11.50 1.34 -10.22
N GLU A 70 10.90 1.31 -9.02
CA GLU A 70 11.60 0.96 -7.77
C GLU A 70 12.05 -0.50 -7.78
N LYS A 71 11.21 -1.41 -8.30
CA LYS A 71 11.56 -2.83 -8.47
C LYS A 71 12.74 -3.02 -9.44
N VAL A 72 12.69 -2.38 -10.62
CA VAL A 72 13.78 -2.41 -11.60
C VAL A 72 15.07 -1.78 -11.03
N ALA A 73 14.97 -0.74 -10.22
CA ALA A 73 16.12 -0.13 -9.56
C ALA A 73 16.74 -1.07 -8.51
N LEU A 74 15.94 -1.68 -7.63
CA LEU A 74 16.36 -2.73 -6.69
C LEU A 74 17.07 -3.88 -7.43
N GLU A 75 16.43 -4.43 -8.45
CA GLU A 75 16.98 -5.51 -9.30
C GLU A 75 18.26 -5.11 -10.06
N SER A 76 18.49 -3.82 -10.29
CA SER A 76 19.68 -3.27 -10.96
C SER A 76 20.83 -3.00 -9.98
N MET A 77 20.52 -2.69 -8.72
CA MET A 77 21.50 -2.62 -7.63
C MET A 77 21.96 -4.03 -7.22
N ALA A 78 21.03 -4.96 -6.98
CA ALA A 78 21.33 -6.32 -6.51
C ALA A 78 22.19 -7.15 -7.48
N LYS A 79 22.23 -6.79 -8.76
CA LYS A 79 23.12 -7.40 -9.78
C LYS A 79 24.55 -6.84 -9.78
N ARG A 80 24.82 -5.79 -8.99
CA ARG A 80 26.12 -5.07 -8.94
C ARG A 80 26.78 -5.05 -7.57
N GLY A 81 26.02 -5.22 -6.49
CA GLY A 81 26.51 -5.16 -5.12
C GLY A 81 25.38 -5.33 -4.10
N ILE A 82 25.71 -5.24 -2.81
CA ILE A 82 24.71 -5.30 -1.73
C ILE A 82 23.87 -4.02 -1.74
N VAL A 83 22.54 -4.14 -1.66
CA VAL A 83 21.63 -3.00 -1.82
C VAL A 83 21.42 -2.26 -0.49
N MET A 84 21.88 -1.01 -0.42
CA MET A 84 21.64 -0.13 0.72
C MET A 84 20.31 0.62 0.60
N VAL A 85 19.61 0.76 1.72
CA VAL A 85 18.28 1.39 1.77
C VAL A 85 18.12 2.36 2.95
N ARG A 86 17.32 3.40 2.72
CA ARG A 86 16.87 4.34 3.74
C ARG A 86 15.40 4.07 4.04
N TYR A 87 15.10 3.68 5.28
CA TYR A 87 13.74 3.44 5.76
C TYR A 87 13.34 4.51 6.76
N LYS A 88 12.35 5.36 6.44
CA LYS A 88 11.84 6.40 7.33
C LYS A 88 10.31 6.49 7.27
N GLY A 89 9.65 6.24 8.41
CA GLY A 89 8.19 6.12 8.47
C GLY A 89 7.72 4.96 7.59
N CYS A 90 6.74 5.21 6.70
CA CYS A 90 6.28 4.26 5.69
C CYS A 90 7.20 4.15 4.46
N LYS A 91 8.24 4.98 4.32
CA LYS A 91 9.01 5.11 3.07
C LYS A 91 10.32 4.34 3.14
N LEU A 92 10.42 3.31 2.31
CA LEU A 92 11.66 2.57 2.05
C LEU A 92 12.18 3.00 0.67
N GLN A 93 13.42 3.50 0.62
CA GLN A 93 14.06 4.02 -0.59
C GLN A 93 15.39 3.31 -0.85
N VAL A 94 15.61 2.86 -2.08
CA VAL A 94 16.90 2.31 -2.53
C VAL A 94 17.89 3.45 -2.80
N LEU A 95 19.11 3.33 -2.28
CA LEU A 95 20.17 4.33 -2.49
C LEU A 95 20.92 4.05 -3.80
N HIS A 96 20.34 4.41 -4.95
CA HIS A 96 20.84 4.03 -6.28
C HIS A 96 22.26 4.51 -6.64
N ARG A 97 22.86 5.42 -5.85
CA ARG A 97 24.23 5.94 -6.02
C ARG A 97 25.20 5.51 -4.89
N CYS A 98 24.76 4.63 -3.99
CA CYS A 98 25.62 3.95 -3.04
C CYS A 98 26.06 2.62 -3.64
N GLU A 99 27.37 2.40 -3.77
CA GLU A 99 27.95 1.18 -4.33
C GLU A 99 28.71 0.44 -3.23
N VAL A 100 28.45 -0.86 -3.08
CA VAL A 100 28.92 -1.69 -1.95
C VAL A 100 29.36 -3.04 -2.49
N GLU A 101 30.55 -3.48 -2.12
CA GLU A 101 31.09 -4.77 -2.57
C GLU A 101 30.30 -5.95 -2.00
N GLY A 102 30.20 -7.02 -2.79
CA GLY A 102 29.45 -8.22 -2.47
C GLY A 102 28.55 -8.67 -3.63
N SER A 103 27.75 -9.69 -3.39
CA SER A 103 26.79 -10.23 -4.36
C SER A 103 25.59 -10.84 -3.65
N TYR A 104 24.64 -11.38 -4.42
CA TYR A 104 23.62 -12.27 -3.90
C TYR A 104 23.72 -13.63 -4.59
N ALA A 105 23.65 -14.71 -3.81
CA ALA A 105 23.44 -16.06 -4.31
C ALA A 105 21.95 -16.42 -4.24
N PHE A 106 21.43 -17.24 -5.15
CA PHE A 106 20.06 -17.75 -5.01
C PHE A 106 20.02 -18.99 -4.11
N ASP A 107 19.21 -18.91 -3.07
CA ASP A 107 18.91 -19.96 -2.11
C ASP A 107 17.48 -20.48 -2.38
N PRO A 108 17.31 -21.59 -3.13
CA PRO A 108 16.01 -22.18 -3.42
C PRO A 108 15.41 -22.84 -2.18
N VAL A 109 14.11 -22.63 -1.96
CA VAL A 109 13.36 -23.27 -0.86
C VAL A 109 12.18 -24.06 -1.41
N THR A 110 11.46 -24.76 -0.54
CA THR A 110 10.22 -25.45 -0.93
C THR A 110 9.21 -24.41 -1.42
N VAL A 111 8.47 -24.71 -2.50
CA VAL A 111 7.49 -23.75 -3.05
C VAL A 111 6.36 -23.52 -2.05
N HIS A 112 6.24 -22.29 -1.57
CA HIS A 112 5.18 -21.86 -0.64
C HIS A 112 4.24 -20.91 -1.37
N ARG A 113 2.92 -21.15 -1.26
CA ARG A 113 1.88 -20.25 -1.78
C ARG A 113 0.93 -19.86 -0.65
N ASP A 114 0.59 -18.59 -0.59
CA ASP A 114 -0.30 -18.01 0.41
C ASP A 114 -1.08 -16.83 -0.18
N SER A 115 -2.05 -16.27 0.56
CA SER A 115 -2.82 -15.10 0.12
C SER A 115 -3.18 -14.15 1.26
N LEU A 116 -2.92 -12.85 1.07
CA LEU A 116 -3.36 -11.80 1.98
C LEU A 116 -4.67 -11.19 1.49
N GLU A 117 -5.65 -11.09 2.40
CA GLU A 117 -6.83 -10.25 2.22
C GLU A 117 -6.67 -8.96 3.03
N ILE A 118 -7.01 -7.83 2.42
CA ILE A 118 -6.86 -6.48 2.96
C ILE A 118 -8.23 -5.80 2.86
N LYS A 119 -8.89 -5.62 4.01
CA LYS A 119 -10.32 -5.27 4.07
C LYS A 119 -10.59 -3.79 4.30
N ASP A 120 -9.65 -3.09 4.93
CA ASP A 120 -9.72 -1.68 5.30
C ASP A 120 -8.33 -1.02 5.35
N ASP A 121 -8.28 0.29 5.58
CA ASP A 121 -7.05 1.08 5.62
C ASP A 121 -6.08 0.64 6.74
N LYS A 122 -6.57 0.18 7.89
CA LYS A 122 -5.72 -0.36 8.96
C LYS A 122 -5.05 -1.65 8.50
N ASP A 123 -5.84 -2.53 7.90
CA ASP A 123 -5.38 -3.78 7.30
C ASP A 123 -4.30 -3.50 6.24
N LEU A 124 -4.49 -2.46 5.42
CA LEU A 124 -3.57 -2.03 4.36
C LEU A 124 -2.24 -1.50 4.92
N PHE A 125 -2.26 -0.56 5.86
CA PHE A 125 -1.03 -0.05 6.49
C PHE A 125 -0.29 -1.12 7.31
N SER A 126 -1.01 -2.10 7.86
CA SER A 126 -0.41 -3.14 8.70
C SER A 126 0.26 -4.26 7.89
N LYS A 127 -0.19 -4.48 6.63
CA LYS A 127 0.27 -5.55 5.73
C LYS A 127 1.13 -5.08 4.56
N LEU A 128 0.79 -3.95 3.92
CA LEU A 128 1.49 -3.36 2.75
C LEU A 128 1.82 -1.87 2.98
N PRO A 129 2.66 -1.54 3.99
CA PRO A 129 2.89 -0.15 4.41
C PRO A 129 3.58 0.71 3.34
N LEU A 130 4.36 0.13 2.43
CA LEU A 130 5.28 0.91 1.58
C LEU A 130 4.59 1.60 0.40
N GLY A 131 3.38 1.13 0.05
CA GLY A 131 2.52 1.74 -0.98
C GLY A 131 1.07 1.94 -0.53
N ALA A 132 0.78 1.84 0.76
CA ALA A 132 -0.57 1.98 1.32
C ALA A 132 -1.31 3.22 0.80
N THR A 133 -0.70 4.42 0.85
CA THR A 133 -1.30 5.68 0.37
C THR A 133 -1.71 5.62 -1.12
N ALA A 134 -1.06 4.79 -1.94
CA ALA A 134 -1.40 4.60 -3.35
C ALA A 134 -2.47 3.51 -3.59
N LEU A 135 -2.77 2.68 -2.58
CA LEU A 135 -3.77 1.60 -2.64
C LEU A 135 -5.10 1.96 -1.96
N LYS A 136 -5.14 2.96 -1.07
CA LYS A 136 -6.36 3.46 -0.39
C LYS A 136 -7.55 3.69 -1.34
N GLY A 137 -7.28 4.28 -2.51
CA GLY A 137 -8.32 4.63 -3.49
C GLY A 137 -9.14 3.43 -3.99
N GLU A 138 -8.57 2.21 -3.95
CA GLU A 138 -9.27 0.99 -4.36
C GLU A 138 -10.22 0.50 -3.25
N LEU A 139 -9.80 0.56 -1.98
CA LEU A 139 -10.60 0.19 -0.81
C LEU A 139 -11.81 1.12 -0.62
N ALA A 140 -11.63 2.42 -0.86
CA ALA A 140 -12.66 3.46 -0.74
C ALA A 140 -13.93 3.19 -1.58
N SER A 141 -13.88 2.25 -2.53
CA SER A 141 -15.02 1.82 -3.35
C SER A 141 -15.83 0.63 -2.81
N GLY A 142 -15.69 0.30 -1.52
CA GLY A 142 -16.39 -0.84 -0.88
C GLY A 142 -15.82 -2.21 -1.29
N LYS A 143 -14.58 -2.21 -1.76
CA LYS A 143 -13.82 -3.40 -2.17
C LYS A 143 -12.83 -3.78 -1.08
N MET A 144 -12.34 -5.01 -1.16
CA MET A 144 -11.13 -5.49 -0.48
C MET A 144 -10.07 -5.78 -1.53
N LEU A 145 -8.79 -5.70 -1.15
CA LEU A 145 -7.70 -6.20 -1.99
C LEU A 145 -7.39 -7.64 -1.61
N LYS A 146 -7.18 -8.49 -2.61
CA LYS A 146 -6.60 -9.82 -2.42
C LYS A 146 -5.30 -9.95 -3.18
N LEU A 147 -4.24 -10.30 -2.46
CA LEU A 147 -2.93 -10.67 -2.97
C LEU A 147 -2.82 -12.19 -2.92
N ASP A 148 -2.56 -12.83 -4.05
CA ASP A 148 -2.20 -14.26 -4.17
C ASP A 148 -0.72 -14.30 -4.58
N TYR A 149 0.13 -15.00 -3.82
CA TYR A 149 1.58 -14.98 -4.04
C TYR A 149 2.24 -16.32 -3.78
N VAL A 150 3.36 -16.53 -4.48
CA VAL A 150 4.23 -17.70 -4.38
C VAL A 150 5.63 -17.23 -4.02
N LEU A 151 6.29 -17.92 -3.11
CA LEU A 151 7.71 -17.82 -2.81
C LEU A 151 8.39 -19.15 -3.18
N VAL A 152 9.57 -19.08 -3.81
CA VAL A 152 10.33 -20.27 -4.26
C VAL A 152 11.79 -20.29 -3.80
N GLY A 153 12.23 -19.22 -3.15
CA GLY A 153 13.61 -19.01 -2.73
C GLY A 153 13.88 -17.54 -2.49
N GLN A 154 15.12 -17.24 -2.17
CA GLN A 154 15.58 -15.89 -1.88
C GLN A 154 16.93 -15.63 -2.54
N GLN A 155 17.17 -14.39 -2.97
CA GLN A 155 18.53 -13.94 -3.19
C GLN A 155 19.10 -13.54 -1.82
N LEU A 156 20.10 -14.26 -1.32
CA LEU A 156 20.76 -14.01 -0.04
C LEU A 156 22.09 -13.26 -0.26
N ALA A 157 22.30 -12.16 0.45
CA ALA A 157 23.53 -11.38 0.39
C ALA A 157 24.75 -12.20 0.82
N SER A 158 25.88 -12.02 0.14
CA SER A 158 27.13 -12.76 0.39
C SER A 158 27.80 -12.48 1.75
N GLY A 159 27.30 -11.50 2.50
CA GLY A 159 27.81 -11.07 3.79
C GLY A 159 27.14 -9.77 4.24
N GLU A 160 27.75 -9.11 5.22
CA GLU A 160 27.42 -7.74 5.61
C GLU A 160 28.05 -6.72 4.63
N PRO A 161 27.50 -5.50 4.50
CA PRO A 161 28.08 -4.45 3.65
C PRO A 161 29.54 -4.12 3.98
N ALA A 162 30.39 -4.10 2.97
CA ALA A 162 31.79 -3.70 3.08
C ALA A 162 32.20 -2.78 1.90
N ASN A 163 33.32 -2.07 2.06
CA ASN A 163 33.97 -1.27 1.01
C ASN A 163 32.99 -0.33 0.26
N MET A 164 32.20 0.43 1.02
CA MET A 164 31.17 1.32 0.50
C MET A 164 31.76 2.56 -0.20
N THR A 165 31.19 2.96 -1.33
CA THR A 165 31.55 4.17 -2.07
C THR A 165 30.31 4.89 -2.65
N GLY A 166 30.47 6.15 -3.03
CA GLY A 166 29.35 6.98 -3.50
C GLY A 166 28.42 7.47 -2.38
N ASP A 167 27.16 7.70 -2.71
CA ASP A 167 26.19 8.38 -1.84
C ASP A 167 25.50 7.42 -0.85
N CYS A 168 26.29 6.85 0.06
CA CYS A 168 25.81 5.93 1.10
C CYS A 168 25.31 6.64 2.38
N GLU A 169 25.38 7.98 2.43
CA GLU A 169 24.97 8.77 3.60
C GLU A 169 23.49 8.52 3.97
N GLY A 170 23.20 8.30 5.25
CA GLY A 170 21.85 8.02 5.72
C GLY A 170 21.23 6.75 5.14
N ALA A 171 22.05 5.76 4.76
CA ALA A 171 21.64 4.36 4.77
C ALA A 171 21.24 3.98 6.21
N THR A 172 20.19 3.16 6.34
CA THR A 172 19.65 2.73 7.65
C THR A 172 19.61 1.22 7.80
N HIS A 173 19.54 0.52 6.67
CA HIS A 173 19.49 -0.92 6.56
C HIS A 173 20.20 -1.32 5.25
N TYR A 174 20.59 -2.57 5.15
CA TYR A 174 20.88 -3.21 3.88
C TYR A 174 19.84 -4.30 3.60
N VAL A 175 19.62 -4.59 2.31
CA VAL A 175 18.78 -5.71 1.89
C VAL A 175 19.58 -6.99 2.05
N ARG A 176 19.34 -7.73 3.14
CA ARG A 176 19.97 -9.02 3.42
C ARG A 176 19.41 -10.12 2.53
N THR A 177 18.10 -10.09 2.25
CA THR A 177 17.43 -11.05 1.36
C THR A 177 16.42 -10.39 0.42
N ILE A 178 16.22 -10.99 -0.76
CA ILE A 178 15.13 -10.65 -1.69
C ILE A 178 14.36 -11.93 -1.99
N SER A 179 13.17 -12.09 -1.42
CA SER A 179 12.31 -13.26 -1.63
C SER A 179 11.73 -13.24 -3.04
N LEU A 180 11.96 -14.30 -3.80
CA LEU A 180 11.57 -14.43 -5.20
C LEU A 180 10.38 -15.37 -5.39
N GLY A 181 9.55 -15.05 -6.38
CA GLY A 181 8.50 -15.92 -6.87
C GLY A 181 7.58 -15.20 -7.86
N ALA A 182 6.28 -15.19 -7.57
CA ALA A 182 5.26 -14.54 -8.41
C ALA A 182 4.10 -14.04 -7.55
N TYR A 183 3.39 -13.00 -8.01
CA TYR A 183 2.22 -12.47 -7.31
C TYR A 183 1.16 -11.88 -8.25
N ASP A 184 -0.09 -11.88 -7.81
CA ASP A 184 -1.23 -11.23 -8.45
C ASP A 184 -2.12 -10.54 -7.40
N MET A 185 -2.37 -9.25 -7.57
CA MET A 185 -3.19 -8.41 -6.70
C MET A 185 -4.45 -7.94 -7.45
N GLN A 186 -5.61 -8.31 -6.92
CA GLN A 186 -6.92 -8.07 -7.52
C GLN A 186 -7.85 -7.35 -6.51
N THR A 187 -8.76 -6.51 -7.01
CA THR A 187 -9.90 -6.05 -6.20
C THR A 187 -10.98 -7.13 -6.14
N ALA A 188 -11.57 -7.35 -4.96
CA ALA A 188 -12.75 -8.19 -4.77
C ALA A 188 -13.84 -7.44 -3.98
N SER A 189 -15.11 -7.81 -4.17
CA SER A 189 -16.23 -7.23 -3.43
C SER A 189 -16.28 -7.79 -2.01
N GLN A 190 -16.41 -6.94 -0.98
CA GLN A 190 -16.45 -7.42 0.42
C GLN A 190 -17.62 -8.39 0.68
N ALA A 191 -18.74 -8.22 -0.03
CA ALA A 191 -19.93 -9.06 0.05
C ALA A 191 -19.72 -10.54 -0.36
N SER A 192 -18.62 -10.90 -1.04
CA SER A 192 -18.36 -12.31 -1.43
C SER A 192 -17.61 -13.12 -0.37
N SER A 193 -17.44 -12.60 0.86
CA SER A 193 -16.66 -13.24 1.93
C SER A 193 -17.46 -14.15 2.87
N GLY A 194 -18.71 -14.50 2.52
CA GLY A 194 -19.58 -15.31 3.40
C GLY A 194 -20.83 -15.91 2.75
N ALA A 195 -20.87 -16.07 1.43
CA ALA A 195 -22.01 -16.64 0.70
C ALA A 195 -21.59 -17.66 -0.36
N ASP A 196 -22.47 -18.61 -0.64
CA ASP A 196 -22.22 -19.80 -1.46
C ASP A 196 -21.84 -19.47 -2.92
N ILE A 197 -20.80 -20.12 -3.46
CA ILE A 197 -20.33 -19.93 -4.84
C ILE A 197 -21.18 -20.79 -5.80
N ASN A 198 -22.51 -20.64 -5.70
CA ASN A 198 -23.50 -21.23 -6.60
C ASN A 198 -24.83 -20.44 -6.69
N ALA A 199 -24.90 -19.23 -6.13
CA ALA A 199 -26.12 -18.42 -6.12
C ALA A 199 -26.14 -17.34 -7.24
N GLY A 200 -26.46 -17.76 -8.46
CA GLY A 200 -27.17 -16.90 -9.45
C GLY A 200 -26.35 -15.90 -10.28
N ILE A 201 -25.68 -16.39 -11.33
CA ILE A 201 -25.62 -15.67 -12.61
C ILE A 201 -26.03 -16.64 -13.72
N VAL A 202 -27.32 -16.64 -14.06
CA VAL A 202 -27.83 -17.26 -15.30
C VAL A 202 -28.03 -16.14 -16.31
N GLU A 203 -26.96 -15.77 -17.00
CA GLU A 203 -27.01 -14.90 -18.18
C GLU A 203 -26.76 -15.71 -19.44
N ALA A 204 -27.57 -15.47 -20.48
CA ALA A 204 -27.50 -16.22 -21.72
C ALA A 204 -26.33 -15.72 -22.61
N GLY A 205 -25.40 -16.63 -22.93
CA GLY A 205 -24.51 -16.45 -24.08
C GLY A 205 -23.38 -15.43 -23.95
N GLY A 206 -22.62 -15.45 -22.84
CA GLY A 206 -21.40 -14.63 -22.71
C GLY A 206 -20.30 -15.30 -21.88
N HIS A 207 -19.06 -15.29 -22.37
CA HIS A 207 -17.89 -15.83 -21.64
C HIS A 207 -17.41 -14.86 -20.54
N SER A 208 -18.19 -14.74 -19.45
CA SER A 208 -17.82 -13.90 -18.31
C SER A 208 -16.66 -14.51 -17.49
N LYS A 209 -15.42 -14.10 -17.83
CA LYS A 209 -14.19 -14.37 -17.07
C LYS A 209 -13.33 -13.11 -16.84
N SER A 210 -13.94 -11.93 -16.80
CA SER A 210 -13.20 -10.65 -16.80
C SER A 210 -13.88 -9.48 -16.06
N SER A 211 -14.36 -9.70 -14.82
CA SER A 211 -14.86 -8.62 -13.93
C SER A 211 -13.95 -8.30 -12.73
N ARG A 212 -12.86 -9.05 -12.53
CA ARG A 212 -11.87 -8.76 -11.49
C ARG A 212 -10.83 -7.78 -12.03
N ASN A 213 -10.80 -6.56 -11.48
CA ASN A 213 -9.77 -5.59 -11.84
C ASN A 213 -8.43 -6.00 -11.20
N ARG A 214 -7.49 -6.46 -12.03
CA ARG A 214 -6.10 -6.74 -11.64
C ARG A 214 -5.37 -5.41 -11.52
N LEU A 215 -4.80 -5.14 -10.34
CA LEU A 215 -4.13 -3.89 -10.03
C LEU A 215 -2.63 -3.96 -10.28
N LYS A 216 -1.99 -5.03 -9.79
CA LYS A 216 -0.54 -5.25 -9.82
C LYS A 216 -0.27 -6.75 -9.88
N ASN A 217 0.58 -7.18 -10.80
CA ASN A 217 1.07 -8.55 -10.86
C ASN A 217 2.54 -8.57 -11.28
N SER A 218 3.23 -9.67 -11.03
CA SER A 218 4.52 -9.97 -11.63
C SER A 218 4.80 -11.49 -11.56
N GLY A 219 5.50 -12.02 -12.56
CA GLY A 219 5.67 -13.46 -12.74
C GLY A 219 4.38 -14.18 -13.16
N ASP A 220 4.38 -15.51 -13.00
CA ASP A 220 3.20 -16.36 -13.23
C ASP A 220 2.91 -17.21 -11.99
N VAL A 221 1.94 -16.77 -11.19
CA VAL A 221 1.49 -17.44 -9.95
C VAL A 221 1.08 -18.89 -10.21
N SER A 222 0.44 -19.20 -11.35
CA SER A 222 -0.11 -20.53 -11.61
C SER A 222 0.95 -21.51 -12.09
N ASN A 223 1.90 -21.05 -12.92
CA ASN A 223 3.04 -21.86 -13.35
C ASN A 223 4.02 -22.06 -12.19
N CYS A 224 4.33 -20.98 -11.46
CA CYS A 224 5.31 -20.97 -10.38
C CYS A 224 4.90 -21.83 -9.17
N ALA A 225 3.62 -21.80 -8.77
CA ALA A 225 3.11 -22.64 -7.67
C ALA A 225 3.17 -24.16 -7.96
N GLY A 226 3.29 -24.55 -9.24
CA GLY A 226 3.28 -25.96 -9.67
C GLY A 226 4.68 -26.57 -9.86
N LYS A 227 5.73 -25.98 -9.27
CA LYS A 227 7.12 -26.45 -9.42
C LYS A 227 7.64 -27.15 -8.18
N THR A 228 8.65 -27.99 -8.38
CA THR A 228 9.33 -28.76 -7.31
C THR A 228 10.85 -28.79 -7.51
N ASP A 229 11.33 -28.26 -8.63
CA ASP A 229 12.67 -28.42 -9.20
C ASP A 229 13.37 -27.07 -9.42
N ILE A 230 13.02 -26.04 -8.62
CA ILE A 230 13.48 -24.65 -8.77
C ILE A 230 15.01 -24.54 -8.58
N ASP A 231 15.69 -24.00 -9.58
CA ASP A 231 17.09 -23.59 -9.54
C ASP A 231 17.34 -22.26 -10.29
N GLU A 232 18.56 -21.73 -10.24
CA GLU A 232 18.95 -20.49 -10.93
C GLU A 232 18.71 -20.50 -12.45
N LYS A 233 18.67 -21.68 -13.08
CA LYS A 233 18.57 -21.86 -14.52
C LYS A 233 17.12 -21.84 -14.99
N ASN A 234 16.20 -22.38 -14.18
CA ASN A 234 14.78 -22.53 -14.56
C ASN A 234 13.82 -21.55 -13.85
N ILE A 235 14.20 -20.91 -12.74
CA ILE A 235 13.39 -19.91 -12.04
C ILE A 235 12.81 -18.83 -12.98
N ARG A 236 13.59 -18.42 -13.99
CA ARG A 236 13.17 -17.45 -15.02
C ARG A 236 12.14 -18.00 -16.00
N SER A 237 12.31 -19.23 -16.50
CA SER A 237 11.38 -19.82 -17.48
C SER A 237 10.05 -20.25 -16.85
N TYR A 238 10.02 -20.44 -15.53
CA TYR A 238 8.80 -20.69 -14.76
C TYR A 238 8.08 -19.40 -14.31
N GLY A 239 8.66 -18.22 -14.56
CA GLY A 239 8.07 -16.94 -14.17
C GLY A 239 8.16 -16.67 -12.67
N CYS A 240 9.15 -17.22 -11.97
CA CYS A 240 9.33 -17.15 -10.52
C CYS A 240 10.38 -16.10 -10.08
N THR A 241 10.78 -15.15 -10.94
CA THR A 241 11.81 -14.14 -10.60
C THR A 241 11.26 -12.79 -10.16
N ALA A 242 9.98 -12.68 -9.79
CA ALA A 242 9.45 -11.43 -9.27
C ALA A 242 9.93 -11.21 -7.83
N PRO A 243 10.46 -10.02 -7.47
CA PRO A 243 10.74 -9.70 -6.08
C PRO A 243 9.44 -9.42 -5.34
N VAL A 244 9.14 -10.24 -4.32
CA VAL A 244 7.86 -10.24 -3.58
C VAL A 244 7.99 -9.49 -2.24
N GLN A 245 9.07 -9.79 -1.52
CA GLN A 245 9.35 -9.34 -0.15
C GLN A 245 10.85 -9.10 -0.03
N LEU A 246 11.25 -8.15 0.80
CA LEU A 246 12.65 -7.95 1.20
C LEU A 246 12.85 -8.52 2.60
N GLY A 247 14.07 -8.93 2.95
CA GLY A 247 14.53 -9.01 4.33
C GLY A 247 15.61 -7.96 4.54
N LEU A 248 15.36 -7.04 5.47
CA LEU A 248 16.23 -5.91 5.82
C LEU A 248 17.00 -6.23 7.08
N ALA A 249 18.28 -5.91 7.11
CA ALA A 249 19.10 -5.93 8.31
C ALA A 249 19.59 -4.50 8.61
N PRO A 250 19.60 -4.05 9.88
CA PRO A 250 20.08 -2.71 10.25
C PRO A 250 21.49 -2.40 9.73
N TRP A 251 21.76 -1.13 9.48
CA TRP A 251 23.08 -0.64 9.06
C TRP A 251 23.48 0.64 9.79
N GLY A 252 24.70 0.67 10.31
CA GLY A 252 25.23 1.77 11.10
C GLY A 252 24.79 1.72 12.57
N ASN A 253 25.36 2.63 13.37
CA ASN A 253 25.25 2.59 14.84
C ASN A 253 23.90 3.11 15.39
N ASP A 254 22.97 3.52 14.54
CA ASP A 254 21.63 3.98 14.95
C ASP A 254 20.71 2.85 15.44
N ALA A 255 21.17 1.59 15.40
CA ALA A 255 20.43 0.40 15.84
C ALA A 255 20.29 0.27 17.38
N GLY A 256 20.95 1.12 18.18
CA GLY A 256 20.99 1.05 19.65
C GLY A 256 20.25 2.19 20.37
N GLY A 257 19.10 2.61 19.83
CA GLY A 257 18.42 3.86 20.23
C GLY A 257 17.45 3.81 21.43
N ASP A 258 17.24 2.66 22.08
CA ASP A 258 16.40 2.55 23.29
C ASP A 258 16.82 1.39 24.22
N GLU A 259 17.89 1.58 24.99
CA GLU A 259 18.12 0.84 26.23
C GLU A 259 18.28 1.83 27.38
N THR A 260 17.20 2.54 27.72
CA THR A 260 17.16 3.43 28.89
C THR A 260 16.88 2.62 30.17
N ALA A 261 17.64 1.54 30.39
CA ALA A 261 17.54 0.68 31.56
C ALA A 261 18.44 1.22 32.69
N ALA A 262 17.83 1.76 33.76
CA ALA A 262 18.57 2.33 34.87
C ALA A 262 19.17 1.26 35.78
N SER A 263 20.47 1.38 36.07
CA SER A 263 21.10 0.83 37.27
C SER A 263 21.72 1.96 38.07
N ALA A 264 21.11 2.27 39.21
CA ALA A 264 21.59 3.23 40.19
C ALA A 264 21.59 2.56 41.57
N ASP A 265 22.77 2.06 41.96
CA ASP A 265 23.17 1.60 43.30
C ASP A 265 24.68 1.91 43.45
#